data_AF-A0A532EEL8-F1
#
_entry.id   AF-A0A532EEL8-F1
#
_cell.length_a   1.000
_cell.length_b   1.000
_cell.length_c   1.000
_cell.angle_alpha   90.00
_cell.angle_beta   90.00
_cell.angle_gamma   90.00
#
_symmetry.space_group_name_H-M   'P 1'
#
loop_
_entity.id
_entity.type
_entity.pdbx_description
1 polymer ?
#
loop_
_entity_poly.entity_id
_entity_poly.type
_entity_poly.pdbx_seq_one_letter_code
_entity_poly.pdbx_strand_id
1 'polypeptide(L)'
;MSGERTHRVRVQLSAAQEDVVVPLAEPPSAVRLDPDYHLFRRVARSEMAPVLNLYVTDGQRSVVLAQGSPAQPGPFDDILQRIVAQESAKPDAVRTTVLQPGEGNRSVPSGSLLVLGDPRENPVAAAAVRSCGDHVRFLDGGFSVAGKMYEGAAMALLVSCRREEHPGSVVTLLYGVTPQALGRVARLLFFYGWQSYVVFQEGAVVARGDWEDRMNTEVRIETR
;
A
#
# COMPACT_ATOMS: atom_id res chain seq x y z
N MET A 1 22.32 46.86 18.33
CA MET A 1 21.53 45.94 17.50
C MET A 1 22.39 44.69 17.31
N SER A 2 22.15 43.64 18.08
CA SER A 2 22.95 42.41 17.99
C SER A 2 22.53 41.69 16.71
N GLY A 3 23.45 41.58 15.76
CA GLY A 3 23.20 40.87 14.51
C GLY A 3 23.00 39.38 14.79
N GLU A 4 22.01 38.78 14.15
CA GLU A 4 21.79 37.34 14.19
C GLU A 4 23.07 36.63 13.71
N ARG A 5 23.78 35.97 14.63
CA ARG A 5 25.06 35.32 14.34
C ARG A 5 24.83 33.84 14.08
N THR A 6 24.88 33.45 12.82
CA THR A 6 24.74 32.05 12.41
C THR A 6 26.08 31.33 12.47
N HIS A 7 26.12 30.17 13.13
CA HIS A 7 27.26 29.24 13.09
C HIS A 7 26.86 27.99 12.28
N ARG A 8 27.62 27.67 11.23
CA ARG A 8 27.37 26.50 10.36
C ARG A 8 28.47 25.46 10.55
N VAL A 9 28.07 24.23 10.81
CA VAL A 9 28.96 23.07 10.90
C VAL A 9 28.46 22.01 9.92
N ARG A 10 29.38 21.45 9.14
CA ARG A 10 29.11 20.26 8.33
C ARG A 10 29.50 19.04 9.15
N VAL A 11 28.53 18.16 9.39
CA VAL A 11 28.76 16.88 10.05
C VAL A 11 28.83 15.81 8.98
N GLN A 12 29.94 15.08 8.95
CA GLN A 12 30.03 13.86 8.17
C GLN A 12 29.46 12.72 9.02
N LEU A 13 28.37 12.12 8.57
CA LEU A 13 27.84 10.92 9.21
C LEU A 13 28.57 9.71 8.65
N SER A 14 29.12 8.89 9.54
CA SER A 14 29.85 7.66 9.22
C SER A 14 29.17 6.40 9.73
N ALA A 15 28.22 6.56 10.67
CA ALA A 15 27.42 5.50 11.25
C ALA A 15 25.92 5.85 11.25
N ALA A 16 25.08 4.87 11.61
CA ALA A 16 23.64 5.08 11.71
C ALA A 16 23.26 6.07 12.82
N GLN A 17 24.07 6.19 13.87
CA GLN A 17 23.93 7.19 14.92
C GLN A 17 25.32 7.73 15.23
N GLU A 18 25.42 9.06 15.40
CA GLU A 18 26.67 9.73 15.70
C GLU A 18 26.40 10.92 16.61
N ASP A 19 27.10 10.98 17.73
CA ASP A 19 27.02 12.09 18.67
C ASP A 19 28.07 13.14 18.29
N VAL A 20 27.63 14.39 18.08
CA VAL A 20 28.51 15.49 17.69
C VAL A 20 28.38 16.64 18.66
N VAL A 21 29.54 17.10 19.16
CA VAL A 21 29.63 18.26 20.03
C VAL A 21 30.12 19.46 19.22
N VAL A 22 29.31 20.52 19.17
CA VAL A 22 29.65 21.79 18.52
C VAL A 22 29.90 22.84 19.61
N PRO A 23 31.16 23.24 19.87
CA PRO A 23 31.45 24.27 20.85
C PRO A 23 30.98 25.64 20.34
N LEU A 24 30.16 26.34 21.13
CA LEU A 24 29.65 27.68 20.84
C LEU A 24 30.09 28.65 21.95
N ALA A 25 30.37 29.89 21.57
CA ALA A 25 30.77 30.94 22.52
C ALA A 25 29.62 31.37 23.45
N GLU A 26 28.38 31.23 22.97
CA GLU A 26 27.15 31.59 23.66
C GLU A 26 26.10 30.49 23.45
N PRO A 27 25.13 30.31 24.37
CA PRO A 27 24.04 29.36 24.18
C PRO A 27 23.23 29.67 22.91
N PRO A 28 22.96 28.67 22.06
CA PRO A 28 22.16 28.88 20.86
C PRO A 28 20.69 29.13 21.21
N SER A 29 20.03 30.02 20.47
CA SER A 29 18.58 30.24 20.57
C SER A 29 17.77 29.27 19.71
N ALA A 30 18.37 28.73 18.64
CA ALA A 30 17.76 27.73 17.77
C ALA A 30 18.84 26.84 17.14
N VAL A 31 18.49 25.58 16.90
CA VAL A 31 19.31 24.63 16.14
C VAL A 31 18.48 24.13 14.97
N ARG A 32 19.04 24.16 13.75
CA ARG A 32 18.41 23.60 12.54
C ARG A 32 19.35 22.56 11.95
N LEU A 33 18.83 21.35 11.76
CA LEU A 33 19.53 20.27 11.07
C LEU A 33 19.17 20.32 9.59
N ASP A 34 20.20 20.26 8.74
CA ASP A 34 20.07 20.29 7.27
C ASP A 34 19.10 21.37 6.73
N PRO A 35 19.36 22.66 7.03
CA PRO A 35 18.44 23.75 6.64
C PRO A 35 18.30 23.94 5.13
N ASP A 36 19.19 23.33 4.35
CA ASP A 36 19.27 23.43 2.89
C ASP A 36 18.81 22.12 2.20
N TYR A 37 18.27 21.15 2.95
CA TYR A 37 17.71 19.88 2.45
C TYR A 37 18.68 19.02 1.62
N HIS A 38 19.94 18.91 2.05
CA HIS A 38 20.93 18.05 1.42
C HIS A 38 20.75 16.55 1.71
N LEU A 39 19.95 16.18 2.72
CA LEU A 39 19.74 14.80 3.13
C LEU A 39 18.39 14.28 2.61
N PHE A 40 18.46 13.32 1.69
CA PHE A 40 17.29 12.54 1.28
C PHE A 40 17.09 11.38 2.27
N ARG A 41 16.03 11.47 3.07
CA ARG A 41 15.58 10.32 3.87
C ARG A 41 14.87 9.32 2.98
N ARG A 42 15.23 8.04 3.11
CA ARG A 42 14.36 6.96 2.63
C ARG A 42 13.18 6.83 3.59
N VAL A 43 11.98 7.18 3.11
CA VAL A 43 10.74 7.07 3.88
C VAL A 43 10.49 5.59 4.21
N ALA A 44 10.23 5.28 5.48
CA ALA A 44 9.91 3.91 5.85
C ALA A 44 8.58 3.51 5.21
N ARG A 45 8.41 2.21 4.91
CA ARG A 45 7.14 1.71 4.35
C ARG A 45 5.94 1.98 5.27
N SER A 46 6.20 2.03 6.58
CA SER A 46 5.24 2.39 7.61
C SER A 46 4.75 3.84 7.54
N GLU A 47 5.51 4.71 6.88
CA GLU A 47 5.33 6.17 6.81
C GLU A 47 5.00 6.65 5.39
N MET A 48 4.65 5.74 4.47
CA MET A 48 4.12 6.10 3.15
C MET A 48 2.60 5.90 3.15
N ALA A 49 1.87 6.64 2.32
CA ALA A 49 0.47 6.29 2.06
C ALA A 49 0.37 4.81 1.59
N PRO A 50 -0.63 4.04 2.06
CA PRO A 50 -0.81 2.68 1.61
C PRO A 50 -1.28 2.68 0.16
N VAL A 51 -0.48 2.10 -0.74
CA VAL A 51 -0.74 2.06 -2.19
C VAL A 51 -0.37 0.69 -2.77
N LEU A 52 -0.92 0.34 -3.93
CA LEU A 52 -0.65 -0.95 -4.59
C LEU A 52 0.85 -1.18 -4.83
N ASN A 53 1.64 -0.13 -5.08
CA ASN A 53 3.08 -0.28 -5.26
C ASN A 53 3.81 -0.80 -4.00
N LEU A 54 3.24 -0.61 -2.80
CA LEU A 54 3.78 -1.26 -1.61
C LEU A 54 3.62 -2.78 -1.70
N TYR A 55 2.49 -3.30 -2.17
CA TYR A 55 2.35 -4.73 -2.47
C TYR A 55 3.35 -5.20 -3.55
N VAL A 56 3.51 -4.42 -4.63
CA VAL A 56 4.42 -4.77 -5.75
C VAL A 56 5.90 -4.80 -5.33
N THR A 57 6.26 -4.09 -4.27
CA THR A 57 7.65 -4.01 -3.79
C THR A 57 7.86 -4.76 -2.47
N ASP A 58 6.83 -5.39 -1.91
CA ASP A 58 6.97 -6.23 -0.72
C ASP A 58 7.67 -7.55 -1.08
N GLY A 59 8.67 -7.92 -0.29
CA GLY A 59 9.39 -9.20 -0.44
C GLY A 59 8.59 -10.39 0.09
N GLN A 60 7.60 -10.14 0.95
CA GLN A 60 6.65 -11.15 1.41
C GLN A 60 5.26 -10.74 0.94
N ARG A 61 4.71 -11.46 -0.03
CA ARG A 61 3.39 -11.13 -0.57
C ARG A 61 2.58 -12.34 -1.00
N SER A 62 1.26 -12.17 -0.98
CA SER A 62 0.32 -13.22 -1.39
C SER A 62 -0.85 -12.64 -2.16
N VAL A 63 -1.42 -13.43 -3.07
CA VAL A 63 -2.71 -13.15 -3.70
C VAL A 63 -3.78 -13.99 -3.00
N VAL A 64 -4.93 -13.38 -2.70
CA VAL A 64 -6.12 -14.06 -2.18
C VAL A 64 -7.22 -13.93 -3.21
N LEU A 65 -7.72 -15.07 -3.69
CA LEU A 65 -8.89 -15.11 -4.57
C LEU A 65 -10.14 -15.23 -3.71
N ALA A 66 -11.03 -14.25 -3.82
CA ALA A 66 -12.26 -14.26 -3.04
C ALA A 66 -13.29 -15.27 -3.56
N GLN A 67 -13.24 -15.57 -4.86
CA GLN A 67 -14.02 -16.60 -5.53
C GLN A 67 -13.08 -17.61 -6.18
N GLY A 68 -13.54 -18.87 -6.28
CA GLY A 68 -12.76 -19.91 -6.96
C GLY A 68 -12.68 -19.62 -8.45
N SER A 69 -11.71 -20.21 -9.14
CA SER A 69 -11.61 -20.06 -10.59
C SER A 69 -12.93 -20.51 -11.26
N PRO A 70 -13.60 -19.63 -12.01
CA PRO A 70 -14.80 -20.01 -12.76
C PRO A 70 -14.47 -21.02 -13.87
N ALA A 71 -15.51 -21.66 -14.42
CA ALA A 71 -15.36 -22.60 -15.54
C ALA A 71 -14.77 -21.96 -16.83
N GLN A 72 -14.78 -20.64 -16.93
CA GLN A 72 -14.10 -19.87 -17.97
C GLN A 72 -13.13 -18.86 -17.32
N PRO A 73 -11.95 -18.62 -17.93
CA PRO A 73 -11.00 -17.63 -17.43
C PRO A 73 -11.64 -16.24 -17.34
N GLY A 74 -11.55 -15.63 -16.17
CA GLY A 74 -12.05 -14.29 -15.89
C GLY A 74 -10.93 -13.24 -15.78
N PRO A 75 -11.29 -11.97 -15.54
CA PRO A 75 -10.32 -10.87 -15.40
C PRO A 75 -9.26 -11.09 -14.30
N PHE A 76 -9.58 -11.88 -13.26
CA PHE A 76 -8.63 -12.21 -12.20
C PHE A 76 -7.59 -13.24 -12.62
N ASP A 77 -7.94 -14.19 -13.49
CA ASP A 77 -6.99 -15.17 -14.03
C ASP A 77 -5.89 -14.47 -14.85
N ASP A 78 -6.25 -13.45 -15.63
CA ASP A 78 -5.29 -12.61 -16.36
C ASP A 78 -4.28 -11.93 -15.42
N ILE A 79 -4.75 -11.47 -14.25
CA ILE A 79 -3.89 -10.84 -13.23
C ILE A 79 -2.95 -11.88 -12.63
N LEU A 80 -3.46 -13.05 -12.25
CA LEU A 80 -2.65 -14.15 -11.71
C LEU A 80 -1.57 -14.59 -12.69
N GLN A 81 -1.93 -14.80 -13.96
CA GLN A 81 -1.00 -15.21 -15.00
C GLN A 81 0.13 -14.19 -15.17
N ARG A 82 -0.18 -12.89 -15.12
CA ARG A 82 0.84 -11.84 -15.17
C ARG A 82 1.78 -11.86 -13.98
N ILE A 83 1.24 -12.06 -12.76
CA ILE A 83 2.05 -12.18 -11.54
C ILE A 83 3.00 -13.37 -11.67
N VAL A 84 2.47 -14.55 -12.05
CA VAL A 84 3.26 -15.78 -12.24
C VAL A 84 4.34 -15.58 -13.31
N ALA A 85 3.99 -14.99 -14.46
CA ALA A 85 4.94 -14.74 -15.54
C ALA A 85 6.08 -13.81 -15.10
N GLN A 86 5.78 -12.75 -14.36
CA GLN A 86 6.77 -11.79 -13.85
C GLN A 86 7.71 -12.43 -12.81
N GLU A 87 7.28 -13.50 -12.14
CA GLU A 87 8.03 -14.15 -11.07
C GLU A 87 8.66 -15.49 -11.47
N SER A 88 8.48 -15.91 -12.72
CA SER A 88 9.00 -17.18 -13.25
C SER A 88 10.51 -17.35 -13.05
N ALA A 89 11.29 -16.28 -13.11
CA ALA A 89 12.73 -16.29 -12.90
C ALA A 89 13.16 -16.23 -11.41
N LYS A 90 12.23 -16.02 -10.47
CA LYS A 90 12.53 -15.95 -9.03
C LYS A 90 12.57 -17.36 -8.41
N PRO A 91 13.34 -17.58 -7.33
CA PRO A 91 13.27 -18.81 -6.54
C PRO A 91 11.90 -18.98 -5.87
N ASP A 92 11.43 -20.22 -5.75
CA ASP A 92 10.09 -20.54 -5.20
C ASP A 92 9.84 -19.93 -3.82
N ALA A 93 10.84 -19.92 -2.94
CA ALA A 93 10.75 -19.38 -1.59
C ALA A 93 10.41 -17.87 -1.52
N VAL A 94 10.56 -17.14 -2.63
CA VAL A 94 10.32 -15.69 -2.72
C VAL A 94 9.19 -15.35 -3.71
N ARG A 95 8.55 -16.36 -4.29
CA ARG A 95 7.40 -16.18 -5.19
C ARG A 95 6.13 -15.87 -4.38
N THR A 96 5.23 -15.15 -5.04
CA THR A 96 3.92 -14.82 -4.51
C THR A 96 3.13 -16.10 -4.25
N THR A 97 2.66 -16.28 -3.01
CA THR A 97 1.74 -17.37 -2.68
C THR A 97 0.33 -17.03 -3.15
N VAL A 98 -0.36 -17.97 -3.80
CA VAL A 98 -1.76 -17.80 -4.19
C VAL A 98 -2.63 -18.62 -3.24
N LEU A 99 -3.60 -17.96 -2.60
CA LEU A 99 -4.56 -18.58 -1.70
C LEU A 99 -5.91 -18.69 -2.39
N GLN A 100 -6.41 -19.93 -2.46
CA GLN A 100 -7.68 -20.26 -3.08
C GLN A 100 -8.80 -20.24 -2.02
N PRO A 101 -10.06 -19.95 -2.41
CA PRO A 101 -11.18 -20.10 -1.50
C PRO A 101 -11.38 -21.56 -1.12
N GLY A 102 -11.78 -21.78 0.13
CA GLY A 102 -12.00 -23.13 0.66
C GLY A 102 -10.74 -23.84 1.18
N GLU A 103 -9.54 -23.25 1.05
CA GLU A 103 -8.34 -23.68 1.77
C GLU A 103 -8.44 -23.30 3.27
N GLY A 104 -9.45 -23.87 3.94
CA GLY A 104 -9.89 -23.55 5.28
C GLY A 104 -8.78 -23.54 6.33
N ASN A 105 -8.96 -22.65 7.31
CA ASN A 105 -8.16 -22.49 8.53
C ASN A 105 -6.73 -21.94 8.39
N ARG A 106 -6.31 -21.44 7.21
CA ARG A 106 -5.06 -20.66 7.15
C ARG A 106 -5.28 -19.29 7.78
N SER A 107 -4.42 -18.94 8.74
CA SER A 107 -4.29 -17.56 9.21
C SER A 107 -3.95 -16.65 8.02
N VAL A 108 -4.38 -15.39 8.09
CA VAL A 108 -4.01 -14.39 7.07
C VAL A 108 -2.48 -14.33 7.00
N PRO A 109 -1.84 -14.55 5.83
CA PRO A 109 -0.39 -14.56 5.72
C PRO A 109 0.24 -13.28 6.26
N SER A 110 1.51 -13.34 6.68
CA SER A 110 2.31 -12.13 6.91
C SER A 110 2.61 -11.41 5.58
N GLY A 111 2.99 -10.14 5.63
CA GLY A 111 3.37 -9.38 4.44
C GLY A 111 2.23 -8.70 3.69
N SER A 112 2.42 -8.31 2.44
CA SER A 112 1.39 -7.61 1.67
C SER A 112 0.44 -8.57 0.96
N LEU A 113 -0.84 -8.20 0.86
CA LEU A 113 -1.89 -9.01 0.27
C LEU A 113 -2.52 -8.31 -0.92
N LEU A 114 -2.76 -9.04 -2.00
CA LEU A 114 -3.63 -8.62 -3.10
C LEU A 114 -4.88 -9.50 -3.09
N VAL A 115 -6.01 -8.92 -2.72
CA VAL A 115 -7.32 -9.58 -2.73
C VAL A 115 -8.01 -9.27 -4.06
N LEU A 116 -8.51 -10.31 -4.72
CA LEU A 116 -9.23 -10.21 -5.99
C LEU A 116 -10.65 -10.76 -5.83
N GLY A 117 -11.67 -9.93 -6.06
CA GLY A 117 -13.09 -10.32 -5.99
C GLY A 117 -13.84 -9.69 -4.81
N ASP A 118 -15.06 -10.16 -4.57
CA ASP A 118 -15.88 -9.69 -3.44
C ASP A 118 -15.37 -10.27 -2.12
N PRO A 119 -14.81 -9.45 -1.20
CA PRO A 119 -14.24 -9.97 0.04
C PRO A 119 -15.26 -10.68 0.93
N ARG A 120 -16.56 -10.45 0.75
CA ARG A 120 -17.64 -11.11 1.52
C ARG A 120 -17.74 -12.61 1.22
N GLU A 121 -17.17 -13.08 0.12
CA GLU A 121 -17.25 -14.47 -0.33
C GLU A 121 -16.11 -15.37 0.16
N ASN A 122 -15.06 -14.78 0.74
CA ASN A 122 -13.93 -15.54 1.31
C ASN A 122 -13.56 -14.99 2.71
N PRO A 123 -13.60 -15.81 3.77
CA PRO A 123 -13.26 -15.38 5.12
C PRO A 123 -11.85 -14.77 5.27
N VAL A 124 -10.86 -15.26 4.51
CA VAL A 124 -9.49 -14.71 4.51
C VAL A 124 -9.48 -13.32 3.84
N ALA A 125 -10.21 -13.16 2.75
CA ALA A 125 -10.38 -11.87 2.07
C ALA A 125 -11.10 -10.86 2.98
N ALA A 126 -12.24 -11.25 3.56
CA ALA A 126 -12.98 -10.46 4.55
C ALA A 126 -12.08 -10.04 5.72
N ALA A 127 -11.27 -10.96 6.23
CA ALA A 127 -10.34 -10.68 7.32
C ALA A 127 -9.23 -9.69 6.94
N ALA A 128 -8.66 -9.84 5.74
CA ALA A 128 -7.61 -8.95 5.25
C ALA A 128 -8.12 -7.51 5.09
N VAL A 129 -9.30 -7.33 4.49
CA VAL A 129 -9.85 -5.99 4.20
C VAL A 129 -10.40 -5.26 5.42
N ARG A 130 -10.54 -5.91 6.59
CA ARG A 130 -10.86 -5.22 7.85
C ARG A 130 -9.88 -4.11 8.18
N SER A 131 -8.63 -4.22 7.73
CA SER A 131 -7.60 -3.19 7.90
C SER A 131 -7.93 -1.86 7.19
N CYS A 132 -8.93 -1.85 6.30
CA CYS A 132 -9.48 -0.62 5.71
C CYS A 132 -10.42 0.14 6.64
N GLY A 133 -10.84 -0.45 7.76
CA GLY A 133 -11.77 0.18 8.71
C GLY A 133 -13.03 0.72 8.03
N ASP A 134 -13.46 1.91 8.45
CA ASP A 134 -14.63 2.59 7.90
C ASP A 134 -14.39 3.29 6.55
N HIS A 135 -13.16 3.29 6.03
CA HIS A 135 -12.85 3.94 4.75
C HIS A 135 -13.55 3.27 3.56
N VAL A 136 -13.89 1.99 3.69
CA VAL A 136 -14.50 1.18 2.62
C VAL A 136 -15.65 0.36 3.18
N ARG A 137 -16.79 0.37 2.49
CA ARG A 137 -17.91 -0.55 2.76
C ARG A 137 -18.41 -1.14 1.47
N PHE A 138 -18.66 -2.45 1.47
CA PHE A 138 -19.21 -3.18 0.33
C PHE A 138 -20.71 -3.34 0.53
N LEU A 139 -21.47 -3.09 -0.53
CA LEU A 139 -22.92 -3.07 -0.54
C LEU A 139 -23.42 -3.91 -1.70
N ASP A 140 -24.71 -4.21 -1.69
CA ASP A 140 -25.30 -4.97 -2.79
C ASP A 140 -25.40 -4.06 -4.02
N GLY A 141 -24.65 -4.39 -5.08
CA GLY A 141 -24.60 -3.61 -6.30
C GLY A 141 -23.67 -2.38 -6.28
N GLY A 142 -22.83 -2.23 -5.25
CA GLY A 142 -21.96 -1.05 -5.11
C GLY A 142 -21.00 -1.09 -3.93
N PHE A 143 -20.38 0.05 -3.66
CA PHE A 143 -19.48 0.25 -2.53
C PHE A 143 -19.43 1.72 -2.14
N SER A 144 -19.07 1.98 -0.89
CA SER A 144 -18.66 3.31 -0.46
C SER A 144 -17.15 3.35 -0.22
N VAL A 145 -16.50 4.41 -0.67
CA VAL A 145 -15.09 4.67 -0.38
C VAL A 145 -14.91 6.15 -0.02
N ALA A 146 -14.14 6.41 1.04
CA ALA A 146 -13.94 7.77 1.58
C ALA A 146 -15.27 8.51 1.86
N GLY A 147 -16.28 7.78 2.38
CA GLY A 147 -17.60 8.33 2.69
C GLY A 147 -18.50 8.63 1.47
N LYS A 148 -18.03 8.39 0.24
CA LYS A 148 -18.84 8.57 -0.98
C LYS A 148 -19.30 7.23 -1.53
N MET A 149 -20.59 7.16 -1.88
CA MET A 149 -21.23 5.98 -2.45
C MET A 149 -21.04 5.91 -3.97
N TYR A 150 -20.80 4.71 -4.48
CA TYR A 150 -20.70 4.39 -5.90
C TYR A 150 -21.52 3.12 -6.19
N GLU A 151 -22.47 3.23 -7.12
CA GLU A 151 -23.42 2.17 -7.45
C GLU A 151 -23.43 1.90 -8.96
N GLY A 152 -23.78 0.67 -9.31
CA GLY A 152 -24.01 0.26 -10.68
C GLY A 152 -23.08 -0.86 -11.13
N ALA A 153 -23.58 -1.71 -12.02
CA ALA A 153 -22.91 -2.92 -12.49
C ALA A 153 -21.53 -2.67 -13.13
N ALA A 154 -21.30 -1.47 -13.66
CA ALA A 154 -20.06 -1.08 -14.30
C ALA A 154 -19.01 -0.47 -13.34
N MET A 155 -19.30 -0.41 -12.04
CA MET A 155 -18.39 0.16 -11.04
C MET A 155 -17.34 -0.85 -10.58
N ALA A 156 -16.11 -0.38 -10.39
CA ALA A 156 -15.02 -1.13 -9.77
C ALA A 156 -14.18 -0.25 -8.84
N LEU A 157 -13.52 -0.88 -7.88
CA LEU A 157 -12.69 -0.25 -6.86
C LEU A 157 -11.33 -0.96 -6.82
N LEU A 158 -10.27 -0.17 -6.89
CA LEU A 158 -8.95 -0.54 -6.39
C LEU A 158 -8.73 0.23 -5.08
N VAL A 159 -8.41 -0.47 -4.00
CA VAL A 159 -8.14 0.18 -2.72
C VAL A 159 -7.02 -0.51 -1.96
N SER A 160 -6.11 0.27 -1.39
CA SER A 160 -4.98 -0.19 -0.59
C SER A 160 -5.10 0.38 0.82
N CYS A 161 -4.97 -0.48 1.82
CA CYS A 161 -5.04 -0.11 3.23
C CYS A 161 -3.86 -0.70 3.97
N ARG A 162 -3.44 -0.01 5.02
CA ARG A 162 -2.34 -0.42 5.89
C ARG A 162 -2.76 -1.60 6.75
N ARG A 163 -1.92 -2.62 6.91
CA ARG A 163 -2.20 -3.72 7.84
C ARG A 163 -1.82 -3.31 9.25
N GLU A 164 -2.74 -3.40 10.20
CA GLU A 164 -2.51 -3.00 11.60
C GLU A 164 -1.37 -3.81 12.24
N GLU A 165 -1.41 -5.13 12.12
CA GLU A 165 -0.40 -6.05 12.67
C GLU A 165 0.94 -6.00 11.92
N HIS A 166 0.97 -5.46 10.71
CA HIS A 166 2.16 -5.39 9.86
C HIS A 166 2.28 -4.02 9.18
N PRO A 167 2.74 -2.97 9.91
CA PRO A 167 2.82 -1.62 9.37
C PRO A 167 3.72 -1.48 8.13
N GLY A 168 4.65 -2.39 7.85
CA GLY A 168 5.42 -2.37 6.60
C GLY A 168 4.66 -2.84 5.36
N SER A 169 3.45 -3.37 5.54
CA SER A 169 2.69 -4.10 4.53
C SER A 169 1.28 -3.57 4.34
N VAL A 170 0.70 -3.88 3.19
CA VAL A 170 -0.63 -3.41 2.79
C VAL A 170 -1.55 -4.57 2.42
N VAL A 171 -2.84 -4.38 2.61
CA VAL A 171 -3.86 -5.12 1.87
C VAL A 171 -4.31 -4.26 0.70
N THR A 172 -4.28 -4.80 -0.50
CA THR A 172 -4.86 -4.16 -1.69
C THR A 172 -5.99 -5.02 -2.21
N LEU A 173 -7.15 -4.45 -2.42
CA LEU A 173 -8.33 -5.12 -2.97
C LEU A 173 -8.63 -4.56 -4.36
N LEU A 174 -8.84 -5.47 -5.32
CA LEU A 174 -9.52 -5.17 -6.57
C LEU A 174 -10.92 -5.79 -6.53
N TYR A 175 -11.93 -4.93 -6.46
CA TYR A 175 -13.34 -5.28 -6.42
C TYR A 175 -14.05 -4.75 -7.68
N GLY A 176 -14.94 -5.53 -8.26
CA GLY A 176 -15.85 -5.08 -9.31
C GLY A 176 -17.25 -5.49 -8.93
N VAL A 177 -18.23 -4.60 -9.12
CA VAL A 177 -19.65 -4.94 -8.89
C VAL A 177 -20.08 -6.10 -9.78
N THR A 178 -19.51 -6.17 -10.99
CA THR A 178 -19.62 -7.32 -11.89
C THR A 178 -18.25 -7.68 -12.46
N PRO A 179 -18.06 -8.90 -12.98
CA PRO A 179 -16.85 -9.26 -13.72
C PRO A 179 -16.57 -8.32 -14.92
N GLN A 180 -17.62 -7.84 -15.59
CA GLN A 180 -17.50 -6.96 -16.76
C GLN A 180 -16.87 -5.60 -16.40
N ALA A 181 -17.13 -5.08 -15.19
CA ALA A 181 -16.53 -3.83 -14.71
C ALA A 181 -15.00 -3.87 -14.63
N LEU A 182 -14.41 -5.07 -14.56
CA LEU A 182 -12.98 -5.29 -14.35
C LEU A 182 -12.18 -5.42 -15.65
N GLY A 183 -12.83 -5.58 -16.80
CA GLY A 183 -12.15 -5.96 -18.06
C GLY A 183 -10.94 -5.09 -18.40
N ARG A 184 -11.12 -3.76 -18.44
CA ARG A 184 -10.01 -2.82 -18.70
C ARG A 184 -9.10 -2.64 -17.49
N VAL A 185 -9.67 -2.64 -16.28
CA VAL A 185 -8.97 -2.38 -15.02
C VAL A 185 -7.94 -3.47 -14.73
N ALA A 186 -8.29 -4.74 -14.90
CA ALA A 186 -7.40 -5.88 -14.66
C ALA A 186 -6.12 -5.82 -15.51
N ARG A 187 -6.24 -5.38 -16.77
CA ARG A 187 -5.10 -5.19 -17.68
C ARG A 187 -4.19 -4.04 -17.26
N LEU A 188 -4.75 -3.02 -16.64
CA LEU A 188 -4.01 -1.81 -16.24
C LEU A 188 -3.74 -1.72 -14.74
N LEU A 189 -4.04 -2.77 -13.97
CA LEU A 189 -4.00 -2.76 -12.50
C LEU A 189 -2.71 -2.13 -11.95
N PHE A 190 -1.55 -2.59 -12.41
CA PHE A 190 -0.24 -2.13 -11.92
C PHE A 190 0.17 -0.73 -12.41
N PHE A 191 -0.62 -0.06 -13.25
CA PHE A 191 -0.43 1.36 -13.58
C PHE A 191 -1.08 2.29 -12.55
N TYR A 192 -2.03 1.78 -11.75
CA TYR A 192 -2.72 2.54 -10.70
C TYR A 192 -2.05 2.39 -9.33
N GLY A 193 -0.72 2.32 -9.34
CA GLY A 193 0.10 1.92 -8.20
C GLY A 193 0.31 2.96 -7.09
N TRP A 194 -0.11 4.21 -7.31
CA TRP A 194 0.32 5.37 -6.53
C TRP A 194 -0.78 6.05 -5.72
N GLN A 195 -2.02 5.58 -5.82
CA GLN A 195 -3.14 6.12 -5.03
C GLN A 195 -3.63 5.09 -4.01
N SER A 196 -4.08 5.53 -2.84
CA SER A 196 -4.69 4.63 -1.86
C SER A 196 -6.03 4.08 -2.32
N TYR A 197 -6.78 4.82 -3.13
CA TYR A 197 -7.95 4.28 -3.81
C TYR A 197 -8.14 4.88 -5.21
N VAL A 198 -8.72 4.07 -6.10
CA VAL A 198 -9.14 4.46 -7.44
C VAL A 198 -10.48 3.83 -7.73
N VAL A 199 -11.44 4.66 -8.12
CA VAL A 199 -12.79 4.24 -8.51
C VAL A 199 -12.90 4.28 -10.02
N PHE A 200 -13.47 3.23 -10.58
CA PHE A 200 -13.66 3.05 -12.00
C PHE A 200 -15.14 2.93 -12.36
N GLN A 201 -15.51 3.49 -13.49
CA GLN A 201 -16.78 3.24 -14.16
C GLN A 201 -16.46 2.84 -15.61
N GLU A 202 -16.91 1.65 -16.04
CA GLU A 202 -16.62 1.13 -17.38
C GLU A 202 -15.11 1.11 -17.71
N GLY A 203 -14.28 0.90 -16.67
CA GLY A 203 -12.82 0.88 -16.78
C GLY A 203 -12.14 2.24 -16.92
N ALA A 204 -12.88 3.35 -16.88
CA ALA A 204 -12.33 4.71 -16.79
C ALA A 204 -12.27 5.18 -15.32
N VAL A 205 -11.23 5.93 -14.95
CA VAL A 205 -11.11 6.50 -13.61
C VAL A 205 -12.12 7.63 -13.43
N VAL A 206 -12.99 7.52 -12.42
CA VAL A 206 -13.99 8.55 -12.06
C VAL A 206 -13.71 9.21 -10.72
N ALA A 207 -12.90 8.59 -9.86
CA ALA A 207 -12.37 9.19 -8.64
C ALA A 207 -11.08 8.51 -8.22
N ARG A 208 -10.24 9.22 -7.45
CA ARG A 208 -9.03 8.68 -6.82
C ARG A 208 -8.64 9.56 -5.63
N GLY A 209 -7.88 9.01 -4.71
CA GLY A 209 -7.33 9.76 -3.58
C GLY A 209 -6.43 8.91 -2.72
N ASP A 210 -5.91 9.54 -1.67
CA ASP A 210 -4.93 8.98 -0.77
C ASP A 210 -5.47 8.97 0.66
N TRP A 211 -5.09 7.95 1.43
CA TRP A 211 -5.24 7.99 2.89
C TRP A 211 -4.15 8.88 3.45
N GLU A 212 -4.38 9.46 4.63
CA GLU A 212 -3.40 10.33 5.26
C GLU A 212 -2.05 9.64 5.38
N ASP A 213 -1.01 10.35 4.96
CA ASP A 213 0.34 9.87 5.14
C ASP A 213 0.74 10.02 6.61
N ARG A 214 1.36 8.99 7.18
CA ARG A 214 1.87 9.01 8.56
C ARG A 214 3.30 9.55 8.62
N MET A 215 3.70 10.32 7.61
CA MET A 215 5.03 10.86 7.48
C MET A 215 5.32 11.75 8.70
N ASN A 216 6.11 11.22 9.63
CA ASN A 216 6.52 11.97 10.80
C ASN A 216 7.65 12.93 10.38
N THR A 217 7.56 14.19 10.83
CA THR A 217 8.65 15.17 10.67
C THR A 217 9.90 14.74 11.44
N GLU A 218 9.76 13.86 12.42
CA GLU A 218 10.84 13.32 13.24
C GLU A 218 11.40 12.02 12.64
N VAL A 219 12.73 11.96 12.46
CA VAL A 219 13.43 10.77 11.95
C VAL A 219 13.74 9.86 13.13
N ARG A 220 13.05 8.72 13.23
CA ARG A 220 13.42 7.65 14.15
C ARG A 220 14.29 6.64 13.41
N ILE A 221 15.50 6.44 13.89
CA ILE A 221 16.43 5.46 13.34
C ILE A 221 16.13 4.14 14.05
N GLU A 222 15.44 3.23 13.37
CA GLU A 222 15.20 1.88 13.90
C GLU A 222 16.50 1.07 13.81
N THR A 223 17.13 0.81 14.94
CA THR A 223 18.20 -0.19 15.06
C THR A 223 17.62 -1.58 14.94
N ARG A 224 18.19 -2.37 14.03
CA ARG A 224 17.84 -3.78 13.80
C ARG A 224 18.48 -4.69 14.84
#